data_AF-A0A9I9DQL4-F1
#
_entry.id   AF-A0A9I9DQL4-F1
#
_cell.length_a   1.000
_cell.length_b   1.000
_cell.length_c   1.000
_cell.angle_alpha   90.00
_cell.angle_beta   90.00
_cell.angle_gamma   90.00
#
_symmetry.space_group_name_H-M   'P 1'
#
loop_
_entity.id
_entity.type
_entity.pdbx_description
1 polymer ?
#
loop_
_entity_poly.entity_id
_entity_poly.type
_entity_poly.pdbx_seq_one_letter_code
_entity_poly.pdbx_strand_id
1 'polypeptide(L)'
;MSINLGLGRQFILNIHHHGHVNEEAGDKVLEVEQKYNEIRRPVYLKRNEVIKTIPDFWLTAFLSHPALCDLLTEEDQKGASNGVNGEKKGKKRPLTEDSFFSWFGETDQKDITELHDEVAEIIKEDLWPNPLKYFNNDIDEDEEDSDGEDDEENGDEDDDEGEE
;
A
#
# COMPACT_ATOMS: atom_id res chain seq x y z
N MET A 1 -5.17 -55.74 23.02
CA MET A 1 -5.24 -54.26 23.02
C MET A 1 -4.15 -53.75 22.08
N SER A 2 -4.40 -53.68 20.76
CA SER A 2 -3.33 -53.34 19.78
C SER A 2 -3.75 -52.31 18.73
N ILE A 3 -4.95 -51.74 18.84
CA ILE A 3 -5.55 -50.85 17.84
C ILE A 3 -5.17 -49.36 18.00
N ASN A 4 -4.62 -48.93 19.14
CA ASN A 4 -4.31 -47.51 19.38
C ASN A 4 -2.94 -47.04 18.87
N LEU A 5 -1.97 -47.94 18.72
CA LEU A 5 -0.60 -47.54 18.33
C LEU A 5 -0.49 -47.18 16.83
N GLY A 6 -1.30 -47.82 15.98
CA GLY A 6 -1.32 -47.57 14.53
C GLY A 6 -1.95 -46.23 14.18
N LEU A 7 -3.11 -45.91 14.80
CA LEU A 7 -3.75 -44.61 14.61
C LEU A 7 -2.89 -43.46 15.14
N GLY A 8 -2.22 -43.64 16.28
CA GLY A 8 -1.30 -42.61 16.82
C GLY A 8 -0.12 -42.33 15.89
N ARG A 9 0.47 -43.37 15.27
CA ARG A 9 1.54 -43.20 14.27
C ARG A 9 1.04 -42.49 13.00
N GLN A 10 -0.14 -42.86 12.50
CA GLN A 10 -0.73 -42.20 11.33
C GLN A 10 -1.06 -40.73 11.61
N PHE A 11 -1.55 -40.41 12.80
CA PHE A 11 -1.84 -39.04 13.21
C PHE A 11 -0.58 -38.17 13.25
N ILE A 12 0.51 -38.67 13.84
CA ILE A 12 1.80 -37.95 13.88
C ILE A 12 2.37 -37.75 12.47
N LEU A 13 2.29 -38.76 11.59
CA LEU A 13 2.73 -38.65 10.20
C LEU A 13 1.93 -37.59 9.44
N ASN A 14 0.61 -37.51 9.65
CA ASN A 14 -0.22 -36.49 9.03
C ASN A 14 0.14 -35.08 9.51
N ILE A 15 0.42 -34.88 10.80
CA ILE A 15 0.87 -33.58 11.33
C ILE A 15 2.20 -33.17 10.70
N HIS A 16 3.18 -34.09 10.64
CA HIS A 16 4.48 -33.81 10.06
C HIS A 16 4.37 -33.47 8.55
N HIS A 17 3.52 -34.20 7.82
CA HIS A 17 3.25 -33.91 6.42
C HIS A 17 2.62 -32.52 6.24
N HIS A 18 1.62 -32.16 7.06
CA HIS A 18 0.99 -30.85 7.00
C HIS A 18 1.98 -29.72 7.34
N GLY A 19 2.89 -29.95 8.29
CA GLY A 19 3.99 -29.03 8.60
C GLY A 19 4.91 -28.78 7.41
N HIS A 20 5.34 -29.85 6.73
CA HIS A 20 6.17 -29.75 5.52
C HIS A 20 5.45 -29.01 4.38
N VAL A 21 4.16 -29.29 4.17
CA VAL A 21 3.35 -28.58 3.16
C VAL A 21 3.24 -27.09 3.48
N ASN A 22 3.06 -26.73 4.76
CA ASN A 22 3.00 -25.34 5.19
C ASN A 22 4.34 -24.61 5.01
N GLU A 23 5.46 -25.28 5.32
CA GLU A 23 6.81 -24.76 5.10
C GLU A 23 7.06 -24.49 3.60
N GLU A 24 6.78 -25.47 2.74
CA GLU A 24 6.91 -25.32 1.28
C GLU A 24 6.01 -24.20 0.72
N ALA A 25 4.80 -24.05 1.26
CA ALA A 25 3.92 -22.94 0.88
C ALA A 25 4.49 -21.58 1.30
N GLY A 26 5.06 -21.49 2.51
CA GLY A 26 5.74 -20.29 2.99
C GLY A 26 6.92 -19.90 2.12
N ASP A 27 7.76 -20.85 1.72
CA ASP A 27 8.91 -20.62 0.85
C ASP A 27 8.48 -20.07 -0.52
N LYS A 28 7.41 -20.62 -1.10
CA LYS A 28 6.87 -20.14 -2.40
C LYS A 28 6.28 -18.74 -2.31
N VAL A 29 5.58 -18.40 -1.22
CA VAL A 29 5.08 -17.04 -1.00
C VAL A 29 6.25 -16.06 -0.91
N LEU A 30 7.28 -16.40 -0.14
CA LEU A 30 8.47 -15.57 0.00
C LEU A 30 9.21 -15.37 -1.34
N GLU A 31 9.34 -16.41 -2.15
CA GLU A 31 9.96 -16.32 -3.48
C GLU A 31 9.20 -15.35 -4.40
N VAL A 32 7.86 -15.44 -4.42
CA VAL A 32 7.01 -14.54 -5.21
C VAL A 32 7.12 -13.10 -4.72
N GLU A 33 7.08 -12.88 -3.40
CA GLU A 33 7.22 -11.55 -2.81
C GLU A 33 8.57 -10.92 -3.13
N GLN A 34 9.68 -11.68 -3.02
CA GLN A 34 11.01 -11.22 -3.37
C GLN A 34 11.08 -10.79 -4.84
N LYS A 35 10.59 -11.65 -5.75
CA LYS A 35 10.55 -11.34 -7.18
C LYS A 35 9.72 -10.09 -7.48
N TYR A 36 8.54 -9.96 -6.87
CA TYR A 36 7.69 -8.80 -7.08
C TYR A 36 8.35 -7.51 -6.53
N ASN A 37 9.02 -7.61 -5.39
CA ASN A 37 9.75 -6.48 -4.80
C ASN A 37 10.91 -6.01 -5.69
N GLU A 38 11.66 -6.93 -6.30
CA GLU A 38 12.70 -6.60 -7.28
C GLU A 38 12.15 -5.85 -8.50
N ILE A 39 10.95 -6.23 -8.97
CA ILE A 39 10.26 -5.57 -10.09
C ILE A 39 9.69 -4.20 -9.68
N ARG A 40 9.07 -4.09 -8.50
CA ARG A 40 8.49 -2.83 -7.98
C ARG A 40 9.55 -1.78 -7.71
N ARG A 41 10.71 -2.18 -7.19
CA ARG A 41 11.76 -1.25 -6.74
C ARG A 41 12.15 -0.20 -7.80
N PRO A 42 12.55 -0.55 -9.05
CA PRO A 42 12.89 0.45 -10.06
C PRO A 42 11.70 1.34 -10.44
N VAL A 43 10.47 0.81 -10.44
CA VAL A 43 9.24 1.56 -10.71
C VAL A 43 9.01 2.61 -9.61
N TYR A 44 9.11 2.23 -8.34
CA TYR A 44 8.93 3.14 -7.20
C TYR A 44 10.03 4.20 -7.13
N LEU A 45 11.27 3.86 -7.50
CA LEU A 45 12.34 4.87 -7.62
C LEU A 45 12.02 5.89 -8.71
N LYS A 46 11.61 5.45 -9.90
CA LYS A 46 11.22 6.36 -11.00
C LYS A 46 10.00 7.21 -10.61
N ARG A 47 9.00 6.62 -9.97
CA ARG A 47 7.83 7.33 -9.44
C ARG A 47 8.25 8.43 -8.46
N ASN A 48 9.15 8.11 -7.53
CA ASN A 48 9.62 9.07 -6.54
C ASN A 48 10.32 10.28 -7.18
N GLU A 49 11.08 10.08 -8.26
CA GLU A 49 11.70 11.21 -8.99
C GLU A 49 10.66 12.14 -9.63
N VAL A 50 9.53 11.61 -10.11
CA VAL A 50 8.42 12.41 -10.64
C VAL A 50 7.64 13.09 -9.52
N ILE A 51 7.28 12.36 -8.46
CA ILE A 51 6.49 12.91 -7.35
C ILE A 51 7.19 14.10 -6.68
N LYS A 52 8.53 14.08 -6.58
CA LYS A 52 9.31 15.21 -6.05
C LYS A 52 9.05 16.55 -6.75
N THR A 53 8.64 16.52 -8.03
CA THR A 53 8.36 17.74 -8.79
C THR A 53 6.94 18.24 -8.62
N ILE A 54 6.07 17.46 -7.96
CA ILE A 54 4.66 17.80 -7.73
C ILE A 54 4.53 18.34 -6.29
N PRO A 55 4.21 19.63 -6.10
CA PRO A 55 4.00 20.19 -4.78
C PRO A 55 2.91 19.45 -4.01
N ASP A 56 3.13 19.28 -2.71
CA ASP A 56 2.18 18.73 -1.74
C ASP A 56 1.58 17.34 -2.06
N PHE A 57 2.09 16.64 -3.08
CA PHE A 57 1.53 15.37 -3.58
C PHE A 57 1.18 14.35 -2.49
N TRP A 58 2.16 14.03 -1.63
CA TRP A 58 1.94 13.06 -0.57
C TRP A 58 1.02 13.59 0.52
N LEU A 59 1.03 14.89 0.80
CA LEU A 59 0.15 15.50 1.79
C LEU A 59 -1.30 15.44 1.30
N THR A 60 -1.54 15.85 0.05
CA THR A 60 -2.83 15.73 -0.64
C THR A 60 -3.32 14.27 -0.63
N ALA A 61 -2.52 13.33 -1.13
CA ALA A 61 -2.92 11.92 -1.18
C ALA A 61 -3.22 11.32 0.21
N PHE A 62 -2.53 11.77 1.26
CA PHE A 62 -2.77 11.32 2.63
C PHE A 62 -4.08 11.89 3.20
N LEU A 63 -4.39 13.16 2.90
CA LEU A 63 -5.61 13.83 3.34
C LEU A 63 -6.86 13.36 2.57
N SER A 64 -6.73 12.93 1.32
CA SER A 64 -7.85 12.38 0.54
C SER A 64 -8.14 10.91 0.84
N HIS A 65 -7.33 10.24 1.67
CA HIS A 65 -7.54 8.84 2.04
C HIS A 65 -8.50 8.71 3.25
N PRO A 66 -9.63 7.97 3.14
CA PRO A 66 -10.70 7.97 4.15
C PRO A 66 -10.29 7.58 5.58
N ALA A 67 -9.29 6.69 5.72
CA ALA A 67 -8.79 6.25 7.02
C ALA A 67 -7.61 7.06 7.56
N LEU A 68 -6.98 7.90 6.72
CA LEU A 68 -5.76 8.64 7.08
C LEU A 68 -6.00 10.16 7.19
N CYS A 69 -7.12 10.65 6.66
CA CYS A 69 -7.45 12.08 6.64
C CYS A 69 -7.49 12.71 8.04
N ASP A 70 -8.04 11.98 9.02
CA ASP A 70 -8.20 12.46 10.39
C ASP A 70 -6.97 12.22 11.28
N LEU A 71 -5.93 11.60 10.73
CA LEU A 71 -4.75 11.21 11.49
C LEU A 71 -3.75 12.36 11.67
N LEU A 72 -3.73 13.31 10.73
CA LEU A 72 -2.83 14.47 10.78
C LEU A 72 -3.49 15.65 11.50
N THR A 73 -2.85 16.17 12.54
CA THR A 73 -3.28 17.42 13.18
C THR A 73 -2.91 18.64 12.32
N GLU A 74 -3.50 19.81 12.61
CA GLU A 74 -3.12 21.08 11.95
C GLU A 74 -1.62 21.40 12.07
N GLU A 75 -1.01 21.02 13.20
CA GLU A 75 0.44 21.18 13.40
C GLU A 75 1.25 20.23 12.52
N ASP A 76 0.76 19.01 12.29
CA ASP A 76 1.43 18.00 11.47
C ASP A 76 1.42 18.40 10.00
N GLN A 77 0.28 18.90 9.50
CA GLN A 77 0.14 19.40 8.13
C GLN A 77 1.10 20.57 7.84
N LYS A 78 1.24 21.49 8.80
CA LYS A 78 2.16 22.63 8.70
C LYS A 78 3.62 22.21 8.65
N GLY A 79 3.98 21.08 9.26
CA GLY A 79 5.31 20.48 9.16
C GLY A 79 5.54 19.72 7.85
N ALA A 80 4.46 19.20 7.23
CA ALA A 80 4.51 18.36 6.04
C ALA A 80 4.49 19.14 4.70
N SER A 81 3.90 20.34 4.67
CA SER A 81 3.94 21.20 3.46
C SER A 81 5.37 21.63 3.14
N ASN A 82 5.77 21.46 1.87
CA ASN A 82 7.14 21.75 1.40
C ASN A 82 7.34 23.28 1.20
N GLY A 83 7.18 24.05 2.29
CA GLY A 83 7.28 25.51 2.30
C GLY A 83 8.55 26.02 2.99
N VAL A 84 9.50 26.49 2.19
CA VAL A 84 10.59 27.46 2.45
C VAL A 84 10.86 27.81 3.94
N ASN A 85 11.97 27.25 4.43
CA ASN A 85 12.98 27.84 5.32
C ASN A 85 12.49 28.82 6.42
N GLY A 86 12.13 28.27 7.58
CA GLY A 86 12.09 29.03 8.83
C GLY A 86 13.19 28.54 9.77
N GLU A 87 14.24 29.34 9.97
CA GLU A 87 15.28 29.09 10.98
C GLU A 87 14.62 28.81 12.34
N LYS A 88 14.68 27.57 12.84
CA LYS A 88 14.17 27.25 14.17
C LYS A 88 15.24 26.54 15.00
N LYS A 89 15.86 27.33 15.88
CA LYS A 89 16.53 26.88 17.10
C LYS A 89 15.66 25.82 17.78
N GLY A 90 16.14 24.58 17.80
CA GLY A 90 15.47 23.45 18.44
C GLY A 90 15.18 23.73 19.91
N LYS A 91 13.91 23.99 20.21
CA LYS A 91 13.32 23.78 21.53
C LYS A 91 12.47 22.53 21.40
N LYS A 92 12.86 21.45 22.08
CA LYS A 92 12.05 20.23 22.18
C LYS A 92 10.70 20.64 22.77
N ARG A 93 9.65 20.60 21.94
CA ARG A 93 8.28 20.84 22.36
C ARG A 93 7.75 19.57 23.04
N PRO A 94 6.85 19.69 24.05
CA PRO A 94 6.22 18.52 24.66
C PRO A 94 5.50 17.71 23.57
N LEU A 95 5.68 16.38 23.55
CA LEU A 95 4.86 15.51 22.70
C LEU A 95 3.41 15.62 23.18
N THR A 96 2.52 16.06 22.30
CA THR A 96 1.08 15.82 22.43
C THR A 96 0.81 14.38 22.02
N GLU A 97 0.11 13.62 22.85
CA GLU A 97 -0.14 12.18 22.62
C GLU A 97 -0.97 11.92 21.35
N ASP A 98 -1.62 12.95 20.80
CA ASP A 98 -2.55 12.86 19.66
C ASP A 98 -1.94 13.27 18.29
N SER A 99 -0.61 13.27 18.11
CA SER A 99 0.03 13.59 16.80
C SER A 99 0.37 12.33 16.01
N PHE A 100 0.17 12.36 14.68
CA PHE A 100 0.61 11.29 13.77
C PHE A 100 2.08 10.91 13.97
N PHE A 101 2.95 11.88 14.23
CA PHE A 101 4.39 11.63 14.37
C PHE A 101 4.75 10.86 15.65
N SER A 102 3.81 10.68 16.59
CA SER A 102 3.97 9.74 17.70
C SER A 102 4.16 8.30 17.21
N TRP A 103 3.75 7.97 15.98
CA TRP A 103 4.03 6.70 15.31
C TRP A 103 5.52 6.35 15.19
N PHE A 104 6.41 7.35 15.14
CA PHE A 104 7.85 7.12 15.14
C PHE A 104 8.43 6.86 16.55
N GLY A 105 7.62 6.98 17.60
CA GLY A 105 8.00 6.75 18.98
C GLY A 105 7.91 5.28 19.38
N GLU A 106 8.84 4.82 20.22
CA GLU A 106 8.72 3.52 20.88
C GLU A 106 7.68 3.64 22.00
N THR A 107 6.58 2.88 21.89
CA THR A 107 5.53 2.83 22.93
C THR A 107 5.35 1.40 23.43
N ASP A 108 5.45 1.21 24.74
CA ASP A 108 5.18 -0.09 25.41
C ASP A 108 3.68 -0.35 25.61
N GLN A 109 2.81 0.55 25.13
CA GLN A 109 1.35 0.42 25.26
C GLN A 109 0.76 -0.32 24.08
N LYS A 110 0.23 -1.53 24.33
CA LYS A 110 -0.39 -2.41 23.33
C LYS A 110 -1.44 -1.71 22.46
N ASP A 111 -2.30 -0.88 23.05
CA ASP A 111 -3.39 -0.21 22.32
C ASP A 111 -2.84 0.79 21.27
N ILE A 112 -1.69 1.41 21.55
CA ILE A 112 -1.02 2.32 20.61
C ILE A 112 -0.24 1.52 19.57
N THR A 113 0.33 0.36 19.94
CA THR A 113 0.98 -0.56 18.99
C THR A 113 0.01 -1.08 17.93
N GLU A 114 -1.22 -1.43 18.31
CA GLU A 114 -2.24 -1.91 17.36
C GLU A 114 -2.63 -0.82 16.33
N LEU A 115 -2.76 0.44 16.76
CA LEU A 115 -2.98 1.58 15.85
C LEU A 115 -1.79 1.84 14.93
N HIS A 116 -0.55 1.67 15.43
CA HIS A 116 0.66 1.80 14.61
C HIS A 116 0.73 0.76 13.49
N ASP A 117 0.29 -0.46 13.79
CA ASP A 117 0.26 -1.55 12.81
C ASP A 117 -0.82 -1.30 11.75
N GLU A 118 -2.02 -0.82 12.12
CA GLU A 118 -3.08 -0.48 11.15
C GLU A 118 -2.65 0.63 10.17
N VAL A 119 -2.04 1.70 10.67
CA VAL A 119 -1.53 2.80 9.83
C VAL A 119 -0.43 2.28 8.88
N ALA A 120 0.47 1.42 9.38
CA ALA A 120 1.50 0.81 8.56
C ALA A 120 0.91 -0.08 7.47
N GLU A 121 -0.12 -0.87 7.78
CA GLU A 121 -0.85 -1.72 6.84
C GLU A 121 -1.53 -0.89 5.76
N ILE A 122 -2.27 0.16 6.11
CA ILE A 122 -2.92 1.04 5.14
C ILE A 122 -1.88 1.68 4.21
N ILE A 123 -0.79 2.22 4.77
CA ILE A 123 0.26 2.84 3.96
C ILE A 123 0.89 1.81 3.03
N LYS A 124 1.23 0.61 3.53
CA LYS A 124 1.94 -0.42 2.76
C LYS A 124 1.07 -1.07 1.68
N GLU A 125 -0.20 -1.35 1.98
CA GLU A 125 -1.08 -2.17 1.15
C GLU A 125 -2.02 -1.34 0.25
N ASP A 126 -2.36 -0.10 0.61
CA ASP A 126 -3.30 0.73 -0.16
C ASP A 126 -2.63 2.00 -0.73
N LEU A 127 -2.16 2.90 0.15
CA LEU A 127 -1.67 4.21 -0.27
C LEU A 127 -0.38 4.11 -1.10
N TRP A 128 0.60 3.33 -0.64
CA TRP A 128 1.92 3.27 -1.29
C TRP A 128 1.89 2.61 -2.66
N PRO A 129 1.10 1.55 -2.95
CA PRO A 129 0.99 1.01 -4.30
C PRO A 129 0.39 1.99 -5.31
N ASN A 130 -0.64 2.76 -4.93
CA ASN A 130 -1.32 3.67 -5.85
C ASN A 130 -1.78 5.00 -5.20
N PRO A 131 -0.84 5.91 -4.90
CA PRO A 131 -1.19 7.19 -4.28
C PRO A 131 -1.92 8.14 -5.23
N LEU A 132 -1.83 7.91 -6.55
CA LEU A 132 -2.51 8.73 -7.56
C LEU A 132 -4.03 8.64 -7.45
N LYS A 133 -4.56 7.49 -7.01
CA LYS A 133 -6.00 7.31 -6.73
C LYS A 133 -6.53 8.38 -5.77
N TYR A 134 -5.75 8.71 -4.74
CA TYR A 134 -6.16 9.65 -3.71
C TYR A 134 -5.81 11.08 -4.10
N PHE A 135 -4.65 11.30 -4.72
CA PHE A 135 -4.26 12.61 -5.23
C PHE A 135 -5.23 13.18 -6.29
N ASN A 136 -5.76 12.32 -7.18
CA ASN A 136 -6.66 12.75 -8.24
C ASN A 136 -8.10 13.00 -7.76
N ASN A 137 -8.53 12.41 -6.63
CA ASN A 137 -9.89 12.61 -6.12
C ASN A 137 -10.16 14.07 -5.70
N ASP A 138 -9.12 14.85 -5.38
CA ASP A 138 -9.25 16.30 -5.13
C ASP A 138 -9.42 17.11 -6.44
N ILE A 139 -9.19 16.49 -7.61
CA ILE A 139 -9.25 17.15 -8.93
C ILE A 139 -10.62 16.91 -9.60
N ASP A 140 -11.27 15.79 -9.30
CA ASP A 140 -12.57 15.40 -9.89
C ASP A 140 -13.78 16.13 -9.26
N GLU A 141 -13.61 16.97 -8.23
CA GLU A 141 -14.72 17.80 -7.71
C GLU A 141 -15.06 19.00 -8.61
N ASP A 142 -14.21 19.34 -9.60
CA ASP A 142 -14.38 20.54 -10.46
C ASP A 142 -14.52 20.28 -11.98
N GLU A 143 -14.49 19.04 -12.48
CA GLU A 143 -14.69 18.73 -13.92
C GLU A 143 -16.01 17.97 -14.19
N GLU A 144 -17.12 18.71 -14.16
CA GLU A 144 -18.31 18.37 -14.95
C GLU A 144 -17.98 18.46 -16.47
N ASP A 145 -18.38 17.42 -17.21
CA ASP A 145 -18.42 17.25 -18.68
C ASP A 145 -17.10 17.25 -19.46
N SER A 146 -16.60 16.04 -19.75
CA SER A 146 -15.98 15.77 -21.05
C SER A 146 -16.51 14.46 -21.65
N ASP A 147 -17.59 14.64 -22.40
CA ASP A 147 -18.22 13.73 -23.33
C ASP A 147 -17.20 13.35 -24.42
N GLY A 148 -16.49 12.24 -24.21
CA GLY A 148 -15.63 11.60 -25.21
C GLY A 148 -16.39 10.48 -25.89
N GLU A 149 -16.95 10.78 -27.06
CA GLU A 149 -17.76 9.90 -27.90
C GLU A 149 -17.04 8.60 -28.31
N ASP A 150 -17.91 7.61 -28.50
CA ASP A 150 -17.77 6.24 -28.98
C ASP A 150 -17.10 6.15 -30.37
N ASP A 151 -16.22 5.17 -30.58
CA ASP A 151 -15.94 4.65 -31.92
C ASP A 151 -15.59 3.15 -31.84
N GLU A 152 -16.62 2.32 -31.89
CA GLU A 152 -16.52 0.90 -32.18
C GLU A 152 -16.10 0.68 -33.64
N GLU A 153 -14.80 0.52 -33.90
CA GLU A 153 -14.35 0.02 -35.21
C GLU A 153 -14.51 -1.51 -35.27
N ASN A 154 -15.70 -1.96 -35.67
CA ASN A 154 -15.94 -3.30 -36.20
C ASN A 154 -15.24 -3.42 -37.56
N GLY A 155 -14.16 -4.21 -37.63
CA GLY A 155 -13.54 -4.62 -38.89
C GLY A 155 -13.75 -6.11 -39.13
N ASP A 156 -14.83 -6.46 -39.83
CA ASP A 156 -15.04 -7.79 -40.39
C ASP A 156 -15.14 -7.69 -41.92
N GLU A 157 -14.77 -8.80 -42.56
CA GLU A 157 -14.88 -9.14 -43.99
C GLU A 157 -13.75 -8.65 -44.93
N ASP A 158 -12.92 -9.61 -45.36
CA ASP A 158 -12.58 -9.77 -46.78
C ASP A 158 -12.50 -11.27 -47.10
N ASP A 159 -13.53 -11.74 -47.79
CA ASP A 159 -13.61 -12.99 -48.53
C ASP A 159 -13.20 -12.69 -49.99
N ASP A 160 -12.19 -13.39 -50.53
CA ASP A 160 -12.00 -13.47 -51.98
C ASP A 160 -11.43 -14.84 -52.37
N GLU A 161 -12.31 -15.65 -52.96
CA GLU A 161 -12.03 -16.91 -53.63
C GLU A 161 -11.57 -16.67 -55.08
N GLY A 162 -10.50 -17.37 -55.50
CA GLY A 162 -10.16 -17.62 -56.92
C GLY A 162 -8.68 -17.29 -57.24
N GLU A 163 -7.90 -18.09 -57.97
CA GLU A 163 -8.09 -19.30 -58.75
C GLU A 163 -6.75 -20.07 -58.78
N GLU A 164 -6.79 -21.41 -58.70
CA GLU A 164 -6.20 -22.36 -59.67
C GLU A 164 -6.62 -23.80 -59.36
#